data_AF-A0A957DNQ2-F1
#
_entry.id   AF-A0A957DNQ2-F1
#
_cell.length_a   1.000
_cell.length_b   1.000
_cell.length_c   1.000
_cell.angle_alpha   90.00
_cell.angle_beta   90.00
_cell.angle_gamma   90.00
#
_symmetry.space_group_name_H-M   'P 1'
#
loop_
_entity.id
_entity.type
_entity.pdbx_description
1 polymer ?
#
loop_
_entity_poly.entity_id
_entity_poly.type
_entity_poly.pdbx_seq_one_letter_code
_entity_poly.pdbx_strand_id
1 'polypeptide(L)'
;MARRKQDLAGKLTPERGNRPGWADTVTGQPAPTGNRRPVFAQPEPEPESAETLKRKTYLLYPDMIEEIESLAEQERVGISELVRYLLGSALDQIYNRKLGIPTQPGRRHIGE
;
A
#
# COMPACT_ATOMS: atom_id res chain seq x y z
N MET A 1 -34.23 -51.61 14.44
CA MET A 1 -32.82 -51.51 14.03
C MET A 1 -32.33 -50.08 14.19
N ALA A 2 -31.82 -49.74 15.37
CA ALA A 2 -31.43 -48.37 15.75
C ALA A 2 -29.93 -48.35 16.12
N ARG A 3 -29.04 -48.33 15.12
CA ARG A 3 -27.57 -48.28 15.31
C ARG A 3 -26.84 -47.61 14.12
N ARG A 4 -27.21 -46.37 13.77
CA ARG A 4 -26.46 -45.54 12.80
C ARG A 4 -26.45 -44.05 13.16
N LYS A 5 -26.48 -43.69 14.44
CA LYS A 5 -26.33 -42.30 14.90
C LYS A 5 -25.28 -42.09 16.00
N GLN A 6 -24.52 -43.12 16.35
CA GLN A 6 -23.45 -43.05 17.36
C GLN A 6 -22.03 -43.05 16.77
N ASP A 7 -21.87 -43.20 15.46
CA ASP A 7 -20.54 -43.28 14.81
C ASP A 7 -19.90 -41.93 14.45
N LEU A 8 -20.61 -40.81 14.65
CA LEU A 8 -20.10 -39.47 14.36
C LEU A 8 -19.58 -38.74 15.61
N ALA A 9 -19.91 -39.22 16.82
CA ALA A 9 -19.44 -38.62 18.06
C ALA A 9 -18.07 -39.20 18.54
N GLY A 10 -17.60 -40.30 17.95
CA GLY A 10 -16.32 -40.93 18.30
C GLY A 10 -15.10 -40.44 17.51
N LYS A 11 -15.29 -39.54 16.52
CA LYS A 11 -14.19 -39.03 15.67
C LYS A 11 -13.72 -37.62 16.02
N LEU A 12 -14.27 -37.02 17.09
CA LEU A 12 -13.90 -35.67 17.55
C LEU A 12 -13.04 -35.65 18.83
N THR A 13 -12.48 -36.80 19.22
CA THR A 13 -11.46 -36.81 20.28
C THR A 13 -10.38 -37.84 19.97
N PRO A 14 -9.17 -37.34 19.68
CA PRO A 14 -8.02 -37.92 20.33
C PRO A 14 -7.24 -36.82 21.06
N GLU A 15 -7.11 -37.03 22.37
CA GLU A 15 -5.84 -37.03 23.08
C GLU A 15 -5.01 -35.73 23.04
N ARG A 16 -5.10 -34.97 24.14
CA ARG A 16 -3.99 -34.16 24.64
C ARG A 16 -2.76 -35.06 24.81
N GLY A 17 -1.82 -34.97 23.88
CA GLY A 17 -0.52 -35.62 24.03
C GLY A 17 0.31 -35.48 22.77
N ASN A 18 1.31 -34.60 22.83
CA ASN A 18 2.47 -34.61 21.94
C ASN A 18 2.26 -34.12 20.49
N ARG A 19 1.94 -32.84 20.32
CA ARG A 19 2.26 -32.10 19.08
C ARG A 19 3.55 -31.32 19.31
N PRO A 20 4.63 -31.55 18.55
CA PRO A 20 5.85 -30.79 18.71
C PRO A 20 5.55 -29.32 18.41
N GLY A 21 5.83 -28.45 19.37
CA GLY A 21 5.70 -27.01 19.19
C GLY A 21 6.77 -26.53 18.21
N TRP A 22 6.50 -25.41 17.53
CA TRP A 22 7.47 -24.77 16.63
C TRP A 22 8.82 -24.42 17.30
N ALA A 23 8.89 -24.48 18.63
CA ALA A 23 10.09 -24.26 19.43
C ALA A 23 11.03 -25.49 19.49
N ASP A 24 10.54 -26.70 19.23
CA ASP A 24 11.34 -27.94 19.35
C ASP A 24 12.13 -28.30 18.08
N THR A 25 11.96 -27.55 16.98
CA THR A 25 12.71 -27.75 15.73
C THR A 25 14.02 -26.97 15.67
N VAL A 26 14.37 -26.19 16.71
CA VAL A 26 15.50 -25.22 16.65
C VAL A 26 16.81 -25.75 17.24
N THR A 27 16.82 -26.88 17.94
CA THR A 27 18.05 -27.39 18.58
C THR A 27 18.47 -28.77 18.05
N GLY A 28 19.28 -28.81 16.99
CA GLY A 28 20.00 -30.03 16.61
C GLY A 28 20.65 -30.09 15.22
N GLN A 29 21.79 -29.40 15.04
CA GLN A 29 22.96 -29.76 14.17
C GLN A 29 22.81 -29.84 12.62
N PRO A 30 23.94 -29.84 11.86
CA PRO A 30 25.03 -28.86 11.77
C PRO A 30 25.04 -28.19 10.37
N ALA A 31 25.82 -27.11 10.21
CA ALA A 31 25.92 -26.35 8.96
C ALA A 31 26.44 -27.18 7.77
N PRO A 32 25.77 -27.19 6.60
CA PRO A 32 26.42 -27.46 5.33
C PRO A 32 27.08 -26.18 4.83
N THR A 33 28.39 -26.25 4.70
CA THR A 33 29.25 -25.33 3.96
C THR A 33 28.72 -25.07 2.56
N GLY A 34 28.61 -23.79 2.20
CA GLY A 34 28.52 -23.33 0.82
C GLY A 34 27.14 -23.48 0.18
N ASN A 35 26.40 -22.38 0.10
CA ASN A 35 25.93 -21.84 -1.17
C ASN A 35 25.16 -20.54 -0.92
N ARG A 36 25.61 -19.49 -1.62
CA ARG A 36 24.92 -18.25 -1.99
C ARG A 36 23.61 -17.98 -1.24
N ARG A 37 23.60 -16.93 -0.41
CA ARG A 37 22.36 -16.19 -0.14
C ARG A 37 21.66 -15.97 -1.49
N PRO A 38 20.39 -16.32 -1.68
CA PRO A 38 19.64 -15.74 -2.77
C PRO A 38 19.54 -14.26 -2.44
N VAL A 39 20.41 -13.46 -3.04
CA VAL A 39 20.10 -12.05 -3.24
C VAL A 39 18.90 -12.11 -4.16
N PHE A 40 17.70 -12.00 -3.60
CA PHE A 40 16.58 -11.47 -4.36
C PHE A 40 17.04 -10.09 -4.79
N ALA A 41 17.70 -10.03 -5.94
CA ALA A 41 17.81 -8.81 -6.70
C ALA A 41 16.35 -8.42 -6.92
N GLN A 42 15.85 -7.48 -6.12
CA GLN A 42 14.65 -6.76 -6.51
C GLN A 42 14.99 -6.26 -7.92
N PRO A 43 14.23 -6.66 -8.95
CA PRO A 43 14.45 -6.08 -10.26
C PRO A 43 14.43 -4.57 -10.06
N GLU A 44 15.48 -3.91 -10.53
CA GLU A 44 15.53 -2.45 -10.60
C GLU A 44 14.17 -2.02 -11.16
N PRO A 45 13.42 -1.15 -10.45
CA PRO A 45 12.08 -0.80 -10.88
C PRO A 45 12.20 -0.30 -12.32
N GLU A 46 11.63 -1.05 -13.26
CA GLU A 46 11.64 -0.64 -14.66
C GLU A 46 11.11 0.79 -14.70
N PRO A 47 11.77 1.70 -15.44
CA PRO A 47 11.31 3.07 -15.52
C PRO A 47 9.89 3.02 -16.06
N GLU A 48 8.92 3.34 -15.21
CA GLU A 48 7.52 3.37 -15.60
C GLU A 48 7.39 4.28 -16.81
N SER A 49 6.76 3.75 -17.86
CA SER A 49 6.51 4.53 -19.05
C SER A 49 5.74 5.78 -18.64
N ALA A 50 6.26 6.94 -19.03
CA ALA A 50 5.72 8.25 -18.67
C ALA A 50 4.26 8.47 -19.11
N GLU A 51 3.72 7.54 -19.89
CA GLU A 51 2.38 7.57 -20.48
C GLU A 51 1.32 6.83 -19.64
N THR A 52 1.73 6.06 -18.62
CA THR A 52 0.76 5.31 -17.80
C THR A 52 0.20 6.19 -16.68
N LEU A 53 -1.09 6.48 -16.75
CA LEU A 53 -1.79 7.25 -15.71
C LEU A 53 -1.91 6.43 -14.41
N LYS A 54 -1.53 7.05 -13.30
CA LYS A 54 -1.66 6.47 -11.96
C LYS A 54 -2.77 7.13 -11.16
N ARG A 55 -3.53 6.31 -10.43
CA ARG A 55 -4.51 6.80 -9.47
C ARG A 55 -3.82 7.26 -8.19
N LYS A 56 -4.13 8.48 -7.75
CA LYS A 56 -3.80 9.00 -6.41
C LYS A 56 -5.05 9.57 -5.77
N THR A 57 -5.18 9.38 -4.46
CA THR A 57 -6.29 9.91 -3.66
C THR A 57 -5.75 11.00 -2.76
N TYR A 58 -6.40 12.16 -2.76
CA TYR A 58 -6.04 13.32 -1.95
C TYR A 58 -7.21 13.70 -1.04
N LEU A 59 -6.87 14.37 0.06
CA LEU A 59 -7.87 15.01 0.92
C LEU A 59 -8.09 16.42 0.40
N LEU A 60 -9.33 16.73 0.03
CA LEU A 60 -9.75 18.04 -0.46
C LEU A 60 -10.86 18.58 0.43
N TYR A 61 -10.99 19.90 0.49
CA TYR A 61 -12.13 20.53 1.16
C TYR A 61 -13.41 20.31 0.34
N PRO A 62 -14.59 20.16 0.99
CA PRO A 62 -15.87 19.98 0.29
C PRO A 62 -16.13 21.06 -0.75
N ASP A 63 -15.98 22.33 -0.38
CA ASP A 63 -16.21 23.49 -1.26
C ASP A 63 -15.32 23.45 -2.51
N MET A 64 -14.09 22.95 -2.38
CA MET A 64 -13.16 22.79 -3.50
C MET A 64 -13.59 21.66 -4.44
N ILE A 65 -14.18 20.59 -3.90
CA ILE A 65 -14.73 19.49 -4.72
C ILE A 65 -15.91 20.02 -5.54
N GLU A 66 -16.83 20.74 -4.90
CA GLU A 66 -18.00 21.33 -5.56
C GLU A 66 -17.59 22.31 -6.67
N GLU A 67 -16.58 23.15 -6.42
CA GLU A 67 -16.05 24.09 -7.42
C GLU A 67 -15.44 23.35 -8.62
N ILE A 68 -14.67 22.28 -8.39
CA ILE A 68 -14.09 21.46 -9.46
C ILE A 68 -15.19 20.78 -10.28
N GLU A 69 -16.23 20.24 -9.64
CA GLU A 69 -17.36 19.61 -10.32
C GLU A 69 -18.14 20.59 -11.19
N SER A 70 -18.43 21.78 -10.66
CA SER A 70 -19.12 22.85 -11.39
C SER A 70 -18.31 23.33 -12.60
N LEU A 71 -17.00 23.53 -12.43
CA LEU A 71 -16.11 23.90 -13.53
C LEU A 71 -16.02 22.81 -14.61
N ALA A 72 -15.98 21.54 -14.19
CA ALA A 72 -15.95 20.43 -15.13
C ALA A 72 -17.23 20.36 -15.98
N GLU A 73 -18.39 20.61 -15.37
CA GLU A 73 -19.67 20.68 -16.08
C GLU A 73 -19.72 21.87 -17.05
N GLN A 74 -19.33 23.06 -16.58
CA GLN A 74 -19.32 24.28 -17.39
C GLN A 74 -18.44 24.13 -18.64
N GLU A 75 -17.22 23.64 -18.46
CA GLU A 75 -16.24 23.48 -19.54
C GLU A 75 -16.43 22.18 -20.33
N ARG A 76 -17.39 21.32 -19.93
CA ARG A 76 -17.71 20.03 -20.53
C ARG A 76 -16.51 19.08 -20.62
N VAL A 77 -15.73 19.02 -19.54
CA VAL A 77 -14.55 18.16 -19.42
C VAL A 77 -14.72 17.16 -18.28
N GLY A 78 -13.99 16.04 -18.36
CA GLY A 78 -13.97 15.07 -17.25
C GLY A 78 -13.22 15.63 -16.04
N ILE A 79 -13.73 15.37 -14.83
CA ILE A 79 -13.12 15.83 -13.56
C ILE A 79 -11.63 15.46 -13.48
N SER A 80 -11.26 14.22 -13.82
CA SER A 80 -9.86 13.77 -13.78
C SER A 80 -8.95 14.56 -14.74
N GLU A 81 -9.47 14.99 -15.89
CA GLU A 81 -8.71 15.77 -16.86
C GLU A 81 -8.55 17.22 -16.39
N LEU A 82 -9.63 17.81 -15.86
CA LEU A 82 -9.59 19.13 -15.24
C LEU A 82 -8.58 19.16 -14.09
N VAL A 83 -8.63 18.19 -13.18
CA VAL A 83 -7.67 18.08 -12.07
C VAL A 83 -6.24 17.94 -12.59
N ARG A 84 -6.00 17.15 -13.66
CA ARG A 84 -4.68 17.04 -14.27
C ARG A 84 -4.20 18.38 -14.81
N TYR A 85 -5.05 19.09 -15.55
CA TYR A 85 -4.74 20.40 -16.11
C TYR A 85 -4.43 21.43 -15.01
N LEU A 86 -5.25 21.49 -13.95
CA LEU A 86 -5.06 22.41 -12.83
C LEU A 86 -3.74 22.13 -12.10
N LEU A 87 -3.44 20.86 -11.82
CA LEU A 87 -2.19 20.46 -11.18
C LEU A 87 -0.97 20.75 -12.07
N GLY A 88 -1.04 20.46 -13.36
CA GLY A 88 0.03 20.79 -14.32
C GLY A 88 0.29 22.29 -14.37
N SER A 89 -0.78 23.08 -14.48
CA SER A 89 -0.70 24.55 -14.51
C SER A 89 -0.11 25.13 -13.22
N ALA A 90 -0.47 24.58 -12.06
CA ALA A 90 0.10 25.01 -10.78
C ALA A 90 1.58 24.66 -10.67
N LEU A 91 1.99 23.45 -11.10
CA LEU A 91 3.39 23.04 -11.15
C LEU A 91 4.21 23.96 -12.06
N ASP A 92 3.71 24.28 -13.25
CA ASP A 92 4.38 25.20 -14.17
C ASP A 92 4.54 26.60 -13.56
N GLN A 93 3.54 27.10 -12.84
CA GLN A 93 3.65 28.37 -12.14
C GLN A 93 4.70 28.34 -11.02
N ILE A 94 4.81 27.22 -10.29
CA ILE A 94 5.83 27.04 -9.26
C ILE A 94 7.23 26.98 -9.89
N TYR A 95 7.41 26.18 -10.94
CA TYR A 95 8.70 26.05 -11.63
C TYR A 95 9.16 27.38 -12.24
N ASN A 96 8.23 28.15 -12.79
CA ASN A 96 8.49 29.47 -13.34
C ASN A 96 8.54 30.58 -12.27
N ARG A 97 8.54 30.22 -10.97
CA ARG A 97 8.59 31.14 -9.81
C ARG A 97 7.49 32.20 -9.79
N LYS A 98 6.36 31.93 -10.45
CA LYS A 98 5.15 32.77 -10.40
C LYS A 98 4.33 32.51 -9.15
N LEU A 99 4.40 31.28 -8.62
CA LEU A 99 3.74 30.87 -7.39
C LEU A 99 4.80 30.34 -6.41
N GLY A 100 4.92 30.98 -5.25
CA GLY A 100 5.78 30.51 -4.17
C GLY A 100 5.03 29.48 -3.32
N ILE A 101 5.64 28.33 -3.05
CA ILE A 101 5.10 27.41 -2.04
C ILE A 101 5.39 28.04 -0.67
N PRO A 102 4.36 28.30 0.17
CA PRO A 102 4.56 28.85 1.50
C PRO A 102 5.14 27.76 2.43
N THR A 103 6.44 27.50 2.31
CA THR A 103 7.14 26.61 3.23
C THR A 103 7.49 27.42 4.48
N GLN A 104 6.71 27.26 5.56
CA GLN A 104 7.25 27.58 6.88
C GLN A 104 8.32 26.52 7.22
N PRO A 105 9.55 26.90 7.59
CA PRO A 105 10.51 25.93 8.08
C PRO A 105 9.96 25.29 9.35
N GLY A 106 9.56 24.03 9.27
CA GLY A 106 9.13 23.26 10.43
C GLY A 106 10.31 23.15 11.40
N ARG A 107 10.22 23.81 12.56
CA ARG A 107 11.17 23.59 13.65
C ARG A 107 10.99 22.14 14.12
N ARG A 108 11.93 21.27 13.75
CA ARG A 108 12.06 19.96 14.39
C ARG A 108 12.40 20.21 15.86
N HIS A 109 11.43 20.04 16.75
CA HIS A 109 11.71 19.89 18.18
C HIS A 109 12.32 18.49 18.35
N ILE A 110 13.64 18.44 18.40
CA ILE A 110 14.36 17.27 18.91
C ILE A 110 14.44 17.56 20.41
N GLY A 111 13.66 16.85 21.22
CA GLY A 111 13.68 17.00 22.67
C GLY A 111 15.03 16.57 23.24
N GLU A 112 15.57 17.39 24.16
CA GLU A 112 16.67 17.05 25.07
C GLU A 112 16.19 16.14 26.21
#